data_AF-A0A534ZJH5-F1
#
_entry.id   AF-A0A534ZJH5-F1
#
_cell.length_a   1.000
_cell.length_b   1.000
_cell.length_c   1.000
_cell.angle_alpha   90.00
_cell.angle_beta   90.00
_cell.angle_gamma   90.00
#
_symmetry.space_group_name_H-M   'P 1'
#
loop_
_entity.id
_entity.type
_entity.pdbx_description
1 polymer ?
#
loop_
_entity_poly.entity_id
_entity_poly.type
_entity_poly.pdbx_seq_one_letter_code
_entity_poly.pdbx_strand_id
1 'polypeptide(L)'
;MPALPTSYMEQPTPQGLWTTLQSQCLDGLPGCDVLAIPHNPNASGGLMFAPVNADGSPLTAADAAFRSSMEPLVEMNQHKGDSECRPGVQSTDEICGFEKLNRLQLFSPVSDPNQVFPPLSYVRNALKEGLVQEQRLGVNPFKLGLIGSTDTHNATPGATEEQDFGANGHLGLRDHATPAFMLARVTPAGIEATPGGLAVVWAEENSRDALFAAMRRREVYGTSGTRPILRFFGGRESNLRCRASDFVATAYAGGVP
;
A
#
# COMPACT_ATOMS: atom_id res chain seq x y z
N MET A 1 -16.49 16.07 -6.52
CA MET A 1 -15.42 15.38 -7.26
C MET A 1 -14.95 16.30 -8.38
N PRO A 2 -13.64 16.46 -8.59
CA PRO A 2 -13.08 17.24 -9.70
C PRO A 2 -13.59 16.76 -11.07
N ALA A 3 -13.55 17.63 -12.09
CA ALA A 3 -14.03 17.29 -13.43
C ALA A 3 -13.15 16.23 -14.13
N LEU A 4 -11.83 16.27 -13.90
CA LEU A 4 -10.87 15.29 -14.41
C LEU A 4 -9.84 14.97 -13.33
N PRO A 5 -9.38 13.71 -13.21
CA PRO A 5 -8.27 13.37 -12.33
C PRO A 5 -6.95 13.91 -12.90
N THR A 6 -6.06 14.36 -12.02
CA THR A 6 -4.68 14.72 -12.38
C THR A 6 -3.89 13.49 -12.77
N SER A 7 -3.16 13.58 -13.87
CA SER A 7 -2.27 12.52 -14.36
C SER A 7 -0.82 12.74 -13.93
N TYR A 8 -0.02 11.67 -13.97
CA TYR A 8 1.43 11.75 -13.77
C TYR A 8 2.13 12.67 -14.79
N MET A 9 1.57 12.82 -15.99
CA MET A 9 2.14 13.71 -17.02
C MET A 9 2.00 15.19 -16.64
N GLU A 10 0.96 15.54 -15.90
CA GLU A 10 0.71 16.91 -15.44
C GLU A 10 1.45 17.20 -14.13
N GLN A 11 1.47 16.23 -13.21
CA GLN A 11 2.12 16.34 -11.91
C GLN A 11 2.98 15.09 -11.64
N PRO A 12 4.25 15.09 -12.07
CA PRO A 12 5.12 13.91 -11.99
C PRO A 12 5.75 13.71 -10.61
N THR A 13 5.48 14.60 -9.66
CA THR A 13 6.03 14.53 -8.30
C THR A 13 4.92 14.28 -7.28
N PRO A 14 5.22 13.59 -6.16
CA PRO A 14 4.25 13.43 -5.08
C PRO A 14 3.71 14.78 -4.58
N GLN A 15 4.58 15.77 -4.38
CA GLN A 15 4.20 17.12 -3.93
C GLN A 15 3.27 17.82 -4.93
N GLY A 16 3.54 17.67 -6.24
CA GLY A 16 2.70 18.22 -7.29
C GLY A 16 1.30 17.59 -7.27
N LEU A 17 1.23 16.25 -7.14
CA LEU A 17 -0.03 15.53 -6.99
C LEU A 17 -0.80 16.02 -5.76
N TRP A 18 -0.18 16.00 -4.59
CA TRP A 18 -0.83 16.39 -3.32
C TRP A 18 -1.33 17.83 -3.34
N THR A 19 -0.54 18.77 -3.87
CA THR A 19 -0.94 20.19 -4.01
C THR A 19 -2.15 20.33 -4.93
N THR A 20 -2.19 19.53 -6.00
CA THR A 20 -3.33 19.54 -6.93
C THR A 20 -4.58 18.93 -6.29
N LEU A 21 -4.43 17.82 -5.56
CA LEU A 21 -5.53 17.21 -4.82
C LEU A 21 -6.09 18.16 -3.75
N GLN A 22 -5.23 18.85 -3.01
CA GLN A 22 -5.64 19.85 -2.03
C GLN A 22 -6.43 20.98 -2.70
N SER A 23 -5.85 21.63 -3.71
CA SER A 23 -6.47 22.80 -4.35
C SER A 23 -7.77 22.46 -5.09
N GLN A 24 -7.82 21.35 -5.81
CA GLN A 24 -8.99 20.99 -6.63
C GLN A 24 -10.12 20.32 -5.85
N CYS A 25 -9.81 19.65 -4.74
CA CYS A 25 -10.81 18.99 -3.91
C CYS A 25 -11.05 19.75 -2.61
N LEU A 26 -10.08 19.75 -1.69
CA LEU A 26 -10.27 20.27 -0.33
C LEU A 26 -10.62 21.78 -0.33
N ASP A 27 -9.91 22.57 -1.14
CA ASP A 27 -10.10 24.02 -1.18
C ASP A 27 -11.16 24.43 -2.21
N GLY A 28 -11.19 23.74 -3.36
CA GLY A 28 -11.99 24.12 -4.52
C GLY A 28 -13.43 23.60 -4.53
N LEU A 29 -13.76 22.60 -3.71
CA LEU A 29 -15.07 21.93 -3.75
C LEU A 29 -15.61 21.70 -2.33
N PRO A 30 -16.66 22.43 -1.91
CA PRO A 30 -17.29 22.24 -0.61
C PRO A 30 -17.71 20.78 -0.37
N GLY A 31 -17.27 20.21 0.75
CA GLY A 31 -17.57 18.82 1.13
C GLY A 31 -16.77 17.77 0.35
N CYS A 32 -15.74 18.15 -0.41
CA CYS A 32 -14.86 17.20 -1.07
C CYS A 32 -13.77 16.72 -0.11
N ASP A 33 -13.46 15.43 -0.22
CA ASP A 33 -12.46 14.76 0.59
C ASP A 33 -11.53 13.92 -0.31
N VAL A 34 -10.23 13.90 0.00
CA VAL A 34 -9.23 13.23 -0.84
C VAL A 34 -8.05 12.67 -0.06
N LEU A 35 -7.63 11.47 -0.46
CA LEU A 35 -6.40 10.81 -0.04
C LEU A 35 -5.75 10.14 -1.26
N ALA A 36 -4.45 9.91 -1.18
CA ALA A 36 -3.69 9.12 -2.12
C ALA A 36 -3.23 7.82 -1.44
N ILE A 37 -3.20 6.73 -2.20
CA ILE A 37 -2.69 5.44 -1.74
C ILE A 37 -1.56 5.04 -2.69
N PRO A 38 -0.30 5.29 -2.33
CA PRO A 38 0.82 4.78 -3.11
C PRO A 38 0.79 3.25 -3.18
N HIS A 39 1.12 2.73 -4.36
CA HIS A 39 1.15 1.30 -4.65
C HIS A 39 2.45 0.88 -5.35
N ASN A 40 2.77 -0.41 -5.30
CA ASN A 40 4.03 -0.97 -5.82
C ASN A 40 5.35 -0.34 -5.30
N PRO A 41 5.53 -0.13 -3.98
CA PRO A 41 6.81 0.33 -3.48
C PRO A 41 7.97 -0.62 -3.82
N ASN A 42 7.71 -1.93 -3.90
CA ASN A 42 8.71 -2.93 -4.27
C ASN A 42 9.36 -2.69 -5.65
N ALA A 43 8.68 -1.96 -6.53
CA ALA A 43 9.12 -1.59 -7.87
C ALA A 43 9.36 -0.09 -8.03
N SER A 44 9.56 0.65 -6.93
CA SER A 44 9.78 2.11 -6.97
C SER A 44 11.25 2.51 -7.09
N GLY A 45 12.19 1.56 -7.10
CA GLY A 45 13.62 1.83 -7.00
C GLY A 45 14.01 2.60 -5.73
N GLY A 46 13.27 2.45 -4.63
CA GLY A 46 13.49 3.18 -3.37
C GLY A 46 13.04 4.64 -3.36
N LEU A 47 12.47 5.16 -4.46
CA LEU A 47 12.06 6.55 -4.57
C LEU A 47 10.77 6.86 -3.80
N MET A 48 9.88 5.88 -3.63
CA MET A 48 8.57 6.11 -3.03
C MET A 48 8.67 6.62 -1.58
N PHE A 49 9.56 6.05 -0.77
CA PHE A 49 9.74 6.45 0.63
C PHE A 49 11.04 7.21 0.88
N ALA A 50 11.57 7.89 -0.15
CA ALA A 50 12.75 8.73 0.01
C ALA A 50 12.47 9.85 1.06
N PRO A 51 13.35 10.05 2.06
CA PRO A 51 13.16 11.06 3.11
C PRO A 51 13.63 12.45 2.66
N VAL A 52 13.36 12.79 1.40
CA VAL A 52 13.68 14.07 0.77
C VAL A 52 12.52 14.50 -0.12
N ASN A 53 12.46 15.79 -0.44
CA ASN A 53 11.54 16.29 -1.44
C ASN A 53 11.96 15.84 -2.85
N ALA A 54 11.05 15.97 -3.82
CA ALA A 54 11.31 15.55 -5.21
C ALA A 54 12.49 16.31 -5.86
N ASP A 55 12.81 17.50 -5.38
CA ASP A 55 13.98 18.30 -5.79
C ASP A 55 15.28 17.91 -5.05
N GLY A 56 15.21 16.92 -4.14
CA GLY A 56 16.32 16.47 -3.31
C GLY A 56 16.53 17.29 -2.04
N SER A 57 15.73 18.34 -1.78
CA SER A 57 15.84 19.10 -0.53
C SER A 57 15.43 18.27 0.69
N PRO A 58 16.01 18.51 1.88
CA PRO A 58 15.59 17.82 3.09
C PRO A 58 14.11 18.07 3.42
N LEU A 59 13.41 17.06 3.92
CA LEU A 59 12.05 17.22 4.40
C LEU A 59 12.00 18.17 5.60
N THR A 60 11.02 19.08 5.58
CA THR A 60 10.63 19.87 6.75
C THR A 60 9.50 19.19 7.53
N ALA A 61 9.22 19.66 8.75
CA ALA A 61 8.06 19.20 9.52
C ALA A 61 6.73 19.44 8.77
N ALA A 62 6.65 20.51 7.98
CA ALA A 62 5.49 20.82 7.14
C ALA A 62 5.36 19.82 5.99
N ASP A 63 6.46 19.48 5.31
CA ASP A 63 6.46 18.47 4.23
C ASP A 63 6.02 17.10 4.76
N ALA A 64 6.56 16.71 5.93
CA ALA A 64 6.22 15.44 6.56
C ALA A 64 4.74 15.39 6.98
N ALA A 65 4.20 16.48 7.54
CA ALA A 65 2.79 16.59 7.89
C ALA A 65 1.89 16.54 6.65
N PHE A 66 2.28 17.24 5.59
CA PHE A 66 1.52 17.26 4.34
C PHE A 66 1.44 15.87 3.73
N ARG A 67 2.57 15.17 3.62
CA ARG A 67 2.61 13.78 3.17
C ARG A 67 1.75 12.86 4.04
N SER A 68 1.92 12.90 5.36
CA SER A 68 1.16 12.05 6.30
C SER A 68 -0.35 12.27 6.20
N SER A 69 -0.77 13.50 5.87
CA SER A 69 -2.18 13.84 5.66
C SER A 69 -2.72 13.30 4.33
N MET A 70 -1.90 13.29 3.29
CA MET A 70 -2.31 12.91 1.93
C MET A 70 -2.18 11.42 1.66
N GLU A 71 -1.17 10.77 2.22
CA GLU A 71 -0.89 9.33 2.07
C GLU A 71 -1.05 8.61 3.41
N PRO A 72 -2.27 8.52 3.98
CA PRO A 72 -2.46 7.82 5.24
C PRO A 72 -2.29 6.30 5.10
N LEU A 73 -2.40 5.77 3.89
CA LEU A 73 -2.39 4.35 3.57
C LEU A 73 -1.31 4.02 2.54
N VAL A 74 -0.89 2.77 2.50
CA VAL A 74 -0.04 2.20 1.45
C VAL A 74 -0.57 0.83 1.04
N GLU A 75 -0.47 0.53 -0.24
CA GLU A 75 -0.66 -0.84 -0.70
C GLU A 75 0.58 -1.69 -0.47
N MET A 76 0.41 -2.70 0.39
CA MET A 76 1.43 -3.65 0.77
C MET A 76 1.56 -4.79 -0.23
N ASN A 77 0.44 -5.34 -0.68
CA ASN A 77 0.40 -6.51 -1.55
C ASN A 77 -0.45 -6.25 -2.80
N GLN A 78 0.10 -6.68 -3.93
CA GLN A 78 -0.40 -6.42 -5.28
C GLN A 78 -0.12 -7.66 -6.13
N HIS A 79 -0.79 -7.85 -7.27
CA HIS A 79 -0.44 -8.84 -8.29
C HIS A 79 1.01 -8.69 -8.79
N LYS A 80 1.61 -7.51 -8.62
CA LYS A 80 3.04 -7.21 -8.85
C LYS A 80 3.90 -7.55 -7.61
N GLY A 81 3.43 -8.45 -6.75
CA GLY A 81 4.14 -9.00 -5.61
C GLY A 81 3.99 -8.22 -4.30
N ASP A 82 4.52 -8.83 -3.24
CA ASP A 82 4.53 -8.28 -1.89
C ASP A 82 5.60 -7.20 -1.72
N SER A 83 5.25 -6.12 -1.02
CA SER A 83 6.10 -4.98 -0.70
C SER A 83 6.43 -4.84 0.79
N GLU A 84 6.15 -5.84 1.62
CA GLU A 84 6.37 -5.76 3.07
C GLU A 84 7.86 -5.76 3.43
N CYS A 85 8.61 -6.77 3.02
CA CYS A 85 10.06 -6.87 3.23
C CYS A 85 10.74 -7.71 2.14
N ARG A 86 12.07 -7.89 2.17
CA ARG A 86 12.79 -8.85 1.32
C ARG A 86 14.00 -9.41 2.09
N PRO A 87 14.33 -10.71 1.98
CA PRO A 87 15.54 -11.25 2.58
C PRO A 87 16.77 -10.55 2.00
N GLY A 88 17.74 -10.22 2.85
CA GLY A 88 18.92 -9.45 2.46
C GLY A 88 18.71 -7.93 2.36
N VAL A 89 17.48 -7.43 2.51
CA VAL A 89 17.16 -6.00 2.46
C VAL A 89 16.77 -5.49 3.84
N GLN A 90 17.77 -5.41 4.73
CA GLN A 90 17.59 -5.11 6.16
C GLN A 90 16.63 -6.06 6.90
N SER A 91 16.48 -7.28 6.38
CA SER A 91 15.75 -8.39 6.98
C SER A 91 16.47 -9.70 6.67
N THR A 92 16.54 -10.59 7.66
CA THR A 92 17.03 -11.97 7.51
C THR A 92 15.90 -12.99 7.62
N ASP A 93 14.66 -12.52 7.77
CA ASP A 93 13.47 -13.35 7.89
C ASP A 93 13.15 -14.02 6.54
N GLU A 94 13.10 -15.35 6.52
CA GLU A 94 12.85 -16.14 5.32
C GLU A 94 11.42 -15.94 4.79
N ILE A 95 10.45 -15.58 5.65
CA ILE A 95 9.06 -15.30 5.24
C ILE A 95 9.01 -14.06 4.35
N CYS A 96 9.99 -13.16 4.45
CA CYS A 96 10.16 -12.07 3.50
C CYS A 96 10.37 -12.56 2.05
N GLY A 97 10.64 -13.84 1.80
CA GLY A 97 10.73 -14.41 0.45
C GLY A 97 9.40 -14.58 -0.26
N PHE A 98 8.27 -14.31 0.40
CA PHE A 98 6.93 -14.47 -0.15
C PHE A 98 6.67 -13.56 -1.36
N GLU A 99 6.26 -14.16 -2.49
CA GLU A 99 5.68 -13.47 -3.65
C GLU A 99 6.46 -12.21 -4.11
N LYS A 100 7.77 -12.33 -4.30
CA LYS A 100 8.63 -11.20 -4.66
C LYS A 100 8.73 -10.96 -6.16
N LEU A 101 8.54 -9.69 -6.52
CA LEU A 101 8.98 -9.17 -7.80
C LEU A 101 10.51 -9.01 -7.81
N ASN A 102 11.14 -9.46 -8.89
CA ASN A 102 12.59 -9.32 -9.07
C ASN A 102 12.95 -8.18 -10.01
N ARG A 103 12.22 -7.07 -9.98
CA ARG A 103 12.47 -5.87 -10.79
C ARG A 103 12.57 -4.64 -9.90
N LEU A 104 13.52 -3.76 -10.18
CA LEU A 104 13.64 -2.47 -9.48
C LEU A 104 12.60 -1.43 -9.92
N GLN A 105 12.13 -1.55 -11.17
CA GLN A 105 11.12 -0.70 -11.77
C GLN A 105 10.10 -1.55 -12.51
N LEU A 106 8.83 -1.13 -12.47
CA LEU A 106 7.70 -1.92 -12.96
C LEU A 106 7.86 -2.41 -14.41
N PHE A 107 8.35 -1.54 -15.29
CA PHE A 107 8.51 -1.82 -16.72
C PHE A 107 9.93 -2.25 -17.10
N SER A 108 10.80 -2.51 -16.14
CA SER A 108 12.17 -2.99 -16.42
C SER A 108 12.16 -4.36 -17.10
N PRO A 109 12.86 -4.55 -18.23
CA PRO A 109 12.99 -5.86 -18.85
C PRO A 109 13.87 -6.81 -18.02
N VAL A 110 14.65 -6.27 -17.07
CA VAL A 110 15.54 -7.03 -16.20
C VAL A 110 14.75 -7.54 -15.00
N SER A 111 14.58 -8.86 -14.94
CA SER A 111 14.15 -9.58 -13.74
C SER A 111 15.31 -10.45 -13.24
N ASP A 112 15.88 -10.06 -12.09
CA ASP A 112 17.03 -10.70 -11.45
C ASP A 112 16.85 -10.70 -9.92
N PRO A 113 16.71 -11.87 -9.28
CA PRO A 113 16.57 -11.94 -7.82
C PRO A 113 17.83 -11.53 -7.06
N ASN A 114 19.00 -11.54 -7.71
CA ASN A 114 20.31 -11.27 -7.10
C ASN A 114 20.76 -9.80 -7.18
N GLN A 115 19.97 -8.94 -7.82
CA GLN A 115 20.29 -7.52 -7.88
C GLN A 115 20.14 -6.83 -6.51
N VAL A 116 20.73 -5.65 -6.37
CA VAL A 116 20.66 -4.87 -5.13
C VAL A 116 19.34 -4.10 -5.07
N PHE A 117 18.47 -4.47 -4.12
CA PHE A 117 17.20 -3.79 -3.90
C PHE A 117 17.36 -2.66 -2.87
N PRO A 118 16.93 -1.42 -3.17
CA PRO A 118 16.97 -0.31 -2.22
C PRO A 118 16.08 -0.61 -0.99
N PRO A 119 16.55 -0.37 0.25
CA PRO A 119 15.78 -0.66 1.46
C PRO A 119 14.41 0.00 1.51
N LEU A 120 14.31 1.24 1.04
CA LEU A 120 13.08 2.04 1.01
C LEU A 120 12.15 1.69 -0.16
N SER A 121 12.36 0.54 -0.81
CA SER A 121 11.36 -0.11 -1.67
C SER A 121 10.40 -1.00 -0.87
N TYR A 122 10.65 -1.20 0.43
CA TYR A 122 9.85 -2.09 1.27
C TYR A 122 9.25 -1.34 2.45
N VAL A 123 7.95 -1.58 2.68
CA VAL A 123 7.16 -0.82 3.67
C VAL A 123 7.68 -1.05 5.09
N ARG A 124 8.16 -2.25 5.46
CA ARG A 124 8.78 -2.50 6.78
C ARG A 124 9.92 -1.53 7.05
N ASN A 125 10.72 -1.20 6.03
CA ASN A 125 11.83 -0.27 6.17
C ASN A 125 11.35 1.19 6.10
N ALA A 126 10.29 1.49 5.36
CA ALA A 126 9.64 2.80 5.39
C ALA A 126 9.06 3.12 6.79
N LEU A 127 8.47 2.14 7.47
CA LEU A 127 7.99 2.29 8.85
C LEU A 127 9.14 2.60 9.83
N LYS A 128 10.30 1.93 9.67
CA LYS A 128 11.51 2.24 10.44
C LYS A 128 12.02 3.66 10.16
N GLU A 129 12.06 4.05 8.88
CA GLU A 129 12.44 5.41 8.47
C GLU A 129 11.46 6.45 9.04
N GLY A 130 10.17 6.13 9.12
CA GLY A 130 9.15 6.98 9.74
C GLY A 130 9.47 7.33 11.19
N LEU A 131 9.94 6.36 11.98
CA LEU A 131 10.38 6.59 13.36
C LEU A 131 11.62 7.51 13.43
N VAL A 132 12.54 7.39 12.46
CA VAL A 132 13.70 8.29 12.36
C VAL A 132 13.25 9.72 12.03
N GLN A 133 12.33 9.88 11.09
CA GLN A 133 11.79 11.19 10.71
C GLN A 133 10.97 11.82 11.83
N GLU A 134 10.22 11.03 12.61
CA GLU A 134 9.51 11.50 13.79
C GLU A 134 10.46 12.09 14.83
N GLN A 135 11.60 11.43 15.09
CA GLN A 135 12.62 11.95 16.01
C GLN A 135 13.28 13.24 15.50
N ARG A 136 13.42 13.40 14.19
CA ARG A 136 14.11 14.55 13.56
C ARG A 136 13.20 15.76 13.38
N LEU A 137 11.97 15.53 12.92
CA LEU A 137 11.03 16.56 12.48
C LEU A 137 9.87 16.76 13.45
N GLY A 138 9.71 15.87 14.44
CA GLY A 138 8.53 15.84 15.31
C GLY A 138 7.26 15.30 14.63
N VAL A 139 7.36 14.87 13.37
CA VAL A 139 6.24 14.38 12.56
C VAL A 139 6.68 13.16 11.77
N ASN A 140 5.87 12.10 11.79
CA ASN A 140 6.11 10.87 11.05
C ASN A 140 5.41 10.89 9.66
N PRO A 141 6.16 11.05 8.55
CA PRO A 141 5.58 11.04 7.19
C PRO A 141 5.13 9.64 6.74
N PHE A 142 5.64 8.58 7.38
CA PHE A 142 5.39 7.18 7.03
C PHE A 142 4.58 6.45 8.11
N LYS A 143 3.71 7.18 8.82
CA LYS A 143 2.72 6.57 9.72
C LYS A 143 1.60 6.04 8.82
N LEU A 144 1.70 4.78 8.39
CA LEU A 144 0.86 4.24 7.32
C LEU A 144 -0.11 3.17 7.83
N GLY A 145 -1.35 3.18 7.33
CA GLY A 145 -2.23 2.01 7.32
C GLY A 145 -1.93 1.13 6.11
N LEU A 146 -2.23 -0.17 6.19
CA LEU A 146 -1.81 -1.14 5.19
C LEU A 146 -3.03 -1.72 4.47
N ILE A 147 -3.02 -1.71 3.14
CA ILE A 147 -4.03 -2.39 2.33
C ILE A 147 -3.38 -3.41 1.39
N GLY A 148 -4.20 -4.30 0.82
CA GLY A 148 -3.83 -5.10 -0.35
C GLY A 148 -4.77 -4.77 -1.49
N SER A 149 -4.32 -4.96 -2.72
CA SER A 149 -5.21 -4.81 -3.87
C SER A 149 -4.82 -5.76 -5.00
N THR A 150 -5.74 -5.86 -5.95
CA THR A 150 -5.62 -6.77 -7.09
C THR A 150 -5.07 -6.05 -8.30
N ASP A 151 -5.52 -4.83 -8.63
CA ASP A 151 -5.09 -4.05 -9.82
C ASP A 151 -5.22 -4.81 -11.17
N THR A 152 -6.35 -5.47 -11.42
CA THR A 152 -6.65 -6.15 -12.72
C THR A 152 -7.06 -5.17 -13.81
N HIS A 153 -7.43 -3.95 -13.43
CA HIS A 153 -8.15 -2.99 -14.27
C HIS A 153 -9.51 -3.52 -14.79
N ASN A 154 -10.00 -4.63 -14.25
CA ASN A 154 -11.25 -5.28 -14.67
C ASN A 154 -12.39 -5.13 -13.65
N ALA A 155 -12.17 -4.34 -12.59
CA ALA A 155 -13.08 -4.23 -11.45
C ALA A 155 -13.44 -5.60 -10.80
N THR A 156 -12.57 -6.60 -10.98
CA THR A 156 -12.72 -7.92 -10.38
C THR A 156 -12.05 -7.97 -9.01
N PRO A 157 -12.58 -8.75 -8.05
CA PRO A 157 -11.84 -9.07 -6.84
C PRO A 157 -10.60 -9.90 -7.18
N GLY A 158 -9.68 -10.04 -6.24
CA GLY A 158 -8.51 -10.93 -6.37
C GLY A 158 -8.92 -12.35 -6.74
N ALA A 159 -8.25 -12.91 -7.74
CA ALA A 159 -8.43 -14.29 -8.20
C ALA A 159 -7.69 -15.25 -7.26
N THR A 160 -8.08 -15.25 -6.00
CA THR A 160 -7.33 -15.86 -4.88
C THR A 160 -7.62 -17.34 -4.69
N GLU A 161 -8.62 -17.85 -5.41
CA GLU A 161 -8.89 -19.27 -5.57
C GLU A 161 -8.00 -19.82 -6.70
N GLU A 162 -7.33 -20.94 -6.48
CA GLU A 162 -6.34 -21.50 -7.41
C GLU A 162 -6.96 -21.86 -8.77
N GLN A 163 -8.18 -22.40 -8.77
CA GLN A 163 -8.93 -22.71 -9.99
C GLN A 163 -9.29 -21.44 -10.76
N ASP A 164 -9.74 -20.40 -10.05
CA ASP A 164 -10.09 -19.12 -10.69
C ASP A 164 -8.85 -18.42 -11.25
N PHE A 165 -7.74 -18.43 -10.51
CA PHE A 165 -6.45 -17.91 -10.98
C PHE A 165 -5.94 -18.70 -12.18
N GLY A 166 -5.96 -20.03 -12.11
CA GLY A 166 -5.52 -20.90 -13.19
C GLY A 166 -6.39 -20.82 -14.45
N ALA A 167 -7.64 -20.37 -14.33
CA ALA A 167 -8.56 -20.23 -15.46
C ALA A 167 -8.58 -18.83 -16.08
N ASN A 168 -8.34 -17.78 -15.29
CA ASN A 168 -8.50 -16.40 -15.73
C ASN A 168 -7.21 -15.58 -15.59
N GLY A 169 -6.36 -15.93 -14.63
CA GLY A 169 -5.21 -15.15 -14.24
C GLY A 169 -5.58 -13.74 -13.80
N HIS A 170 -4.58 -12.89 -13.68
CA HIS A 170 -4.77 -11.50 -13.28
C HIS A 170 -4.84 -10.58 -14.51
N LEU A 171 -3.88 -10.71 -15.43
CA LEU A 171 -3.77 -10.01 -16.71
C LEU A 171 -4.36 -10.81 -17.88
N GLY A 172 -5.28 -11.73 -17.58
CA GLY A 172 -5.91 -12.58 -18.59
C GLY A 172 -4.93 -13.62 -19.15
N LEU A 173 -4.92 -13.76 -20.48
CA LEU A 173 -4.17 -14.81 -21.19
C LEU A 173 -2.67 -14.84 -20.86
N ARG A 174 -2.08 -13.73 -20.39
CA ARG A 174 -0.67 -13.66 -20.00
C ARG A 174 -0.32 -14.54 -18.81
N ASP A 175 -1.30 -14.79 -17.94
CA ASP A 175 -1.05 -15.46 -16.67
C ASP A 175 -1.56 -16.90 -16.66
N HIS A 176 -2.35 -17.33 -17.65
CA HIS A 176 -2.94 -18.68 -17.64
C HIS A 176 -3.03 -19.39 -19.00
N ALA A 177 -2.87 -18.72 -20.14
CA ALA A 177 -3.25 -19.34 -21.43
C ALA A 177 -2.36 -20.52 -21.83
N THR A 178 -1.04 -20.38 -21.69
CA THR A 178 -0.06 -21.44 -21.97
C THR A 178 1.22 -21.21 -21.15
N PRO A 179 2.04 -22.26 -20.92
CA PRO A 179 3.38 -22.08 -20.33
C PRO A 179 4.25 -21.07 -21.09
N ALA A 180 4.13 -20.99 -22.41
CA ALA A 180 4.87 -20.01 -23.21
C ALA A 180 4.47 -18.56 -22.90
N PHE A 181 3.18 -18.30 -22.61
CA PHE A 181 2.71 -16.97 -22.21
C PHE A 181 3.15 -16.60 -20.80
N MET A 182 3.08 -17.54 -19.84
CA MET A 182 3.52 -17.30 -18.47
C MET A 182 5.03 -17.08 -18.38
N LEU A 183 5.82 -17.84 -19.14
CA LEU A 183 7.28 -17.72 -19.15
C LEU A 183 7.78 -16.55 -20.01
N ALA A 184 6.92 -15.95 -20.85
CA ALA A 184 7.27 -14.74 -21.58
C ALA A 184 7.42 -13.59 -20.59
N ARG A 185 8.63 -13.03 -20.49
CA ARG A 185 8.95 -11.89 -19.61
C ARG A 185 8.39 -10.57 -20.15
N VAL A 186 7.07 -10.47 -20.23
CA VAL A 186 6.35 -9.23 -20.58
C VAL A 186 6.12 -8.47 -19.29
N THR A 187 6.52 -7.21 -19.20
CA THR A 187 6.24 -6.39 -18.02
C THR A 187 4.86 -5.74 -18.09
N PRO A 188 4.10 -5.65 -16.98
CA PRO A 188 4.34 -6.23 -15.64
C PRO A 188 3.58 -7.56 -15.42
N ALA A 189 3.80 -8.54 -16.31
CA ALA A 189 3.02 -9.78 -16.43
C ALA A 189 3.88 -11.05 -16.36
N GLY A 190 3.21 -12.21 -16.41
CA GLY A 190 3.86 -13.52 -16.52
C GLY A 190 4.11 -14.17 -15.17
N ILE A 191 5.09 -15.08 -15.11
CA ILE A 191 5.32 -16.00 -13.96
C ILE A 191 5.60 -15.32 -12.61
N GLU A 192 5.93 -14.03 -12.60
CA GLU A 192 6.15 -13.26 -11.37
C GLU A 192 4.88 -12.53 -10.87
N ALA A 193 3.78 -12.60 -11.64
CA ALA A 193 2.50 -12.08 -11.19
C ALA A 193 1.85 -13.02 -10.17
N THR A 194 1.07 -12.45 -9.27
CA THR A 194 0.41 -13.19 -8.20
C THR A 194 -1.10 -12.90 -8.21
N PRO A 195 -1.92 -13.66 -7.46
CA PRO A 195 -3.37 -13.43 -7.34
C PRO A 195 -3.78 -12.04 -6.83
N GLY A 196 -2.83 -11.25 -6.33
CA GLY A 196 -3.06 -9.94 -5.73
C GLY A 196 -3.54 -10.02 -4.28
N GLY A 197 -4.13 -8.93 -3.82
CA GLY A 197 -4.63 -8.81 -2.45
C GLY A 197 -6.01 -8.19 -2.34
N LEU A 198 -6.51 -8.15 -1.11
CA LEU A 198 -7.78 -7.51 -0.77
C LEU A 198 -7.55 -6.41 0.26
N ALA A 199 -8.28 -5.30 0.11
CA ALA A 199 -8.38 -4.24 1.09
C ALA A 199 -9.61 -4.49 1.94
N VAL A 200 -9.45 -4.41 3.25
CA VAL A 200 -10.56 -4.43 4.20
C VAL A 200 -10.58 -3.10 4.94
N VAL A 201 -11.77 -2.51 5.04
CA VAL A 201 -12.00 -1.23 5.71
C VAL A 201 -12.98 -1.46 6.86
N TRP A 202 -12.56 -1.15 8.08
CA TRP A 202 -13.42 -1.20 9.26
C TRP A 202 -14.21 0.10 9.40
N ALA A 203 -15.37 0.14 8.77
CA ALA A 203 -16.29 1.27 8.85
C ALA A 203 -17.52 0.94 9.69
N GLU A 204 -18.12 1.97 10.29
CA GLU A 204 -19.37 1.86 11.07
C GLU A 204 -20.56 1.48 10.19
N GLU A 205 -20.54 1.89 8.92
CA GLU A 205 -21.56 1.61 7.92
C GLU A 205 -20.96 1.58 6.52
N ASN A 206 -21.73 1.03 5.57
CA ASN A 206 -21.35 1.00 4.15
C ASN A 206 -21.77 2.30 3.44
N SER A 207 -21.21 3.43 3.88
CA SER A 207 -21.36 4.74 3.24
C SER A 207 -20.00 5.27 2.81
N ARG A 208 -19.97 6.15 1.79
CA ARG A 208 -18.73 6.72 1.28
C ARG A 208 -17.97 7.45 2.38
N ASP A 209 -18.69 8.21 3.20
CA ASP A 209 -18.11 9.02 4.28
C ASP A 209 -17.53 8.13 5.38
N ALA A 210 -18.26 7.09 5.80
CA ALA A 210 -17.76 6.16 6.83
C ALA A 210 -16.54 5.37 6.36
N LEU A 211 -16.52 4.91 5.10
CA LEU A 211 -15.36 4.24 4.50
C LEU A 211 -14.15 5.17 4.42
N PHE A 212 -14.37 6.42 4.01
CA PHE A 212 -13.31 7.42 3.89
C PHE A 212 -12.73 7.81 5.26
N ALA A 213 -13.60 8.01 6.25
CA ALA A 213 -13.20 8.28 7.62
C ALA A 213 -12.39 7.12 8.23
N ALA A 214 -12.78 5.87 7.99
CA ALA A 214 -12.03 4.70 8.43
C ALA A 214 -10.63 4.62 7.78
N MET A 215 -10.54 4.87 6.47
CA MET A 215 -9.26 4.95 5.76
C MET A 215 -8.34 6.06 6.31
N ARG A 216 -8.89 7.25 6.62
CA ARG A 216 -8.14 8.35 7.25
C ARG A 216 -7.59 7.98 8.63
N ARG A 217 -8.38 7.27 9.44
CA ARG A 217 -7.95 6.76 10.75
C ARG A 217 -7.09 5.50 10.67
N ARG A 218 -6.88 4.96 9.46
CA ARG A 218 -6.07 3.76 9.18
C ARG A 218 -6.66 2.48 9.77
N GLU A 219 -7.97 2.46 9.98
CA GLU A 219 -8.72 1.27 10.39
C GLU A 219 -8.95 0.35 9.17
N VAL A 220 -7.83 -0.15 8.63
CA VAL A 220 -7.78 -0.98 7.43
C VAL A 220 -6.77 -2.10 7.61
N TYR A 221 -6.93 -3.18 6.84
CA TYR A 221 -5.86 -4.16 6.67
C TYR A 221 -5.85 -4.73 5.25
N GLY A 222 -4.67 -5.17 4.83
CA GLY A 222 -4.45 -5.91 3.60
C GLY A 222 -4.40 -7.41 3.84
N THR A 223 -4.80 -8.18 2.85
CA THR A 223 -4.59 -9.63 2.80
C THR A 223 -3.99 -10.01 1.45
N SER A 224 -3.26 -11.13 1.38
CA SER A 224 -2.81 -11.73 0.12
C SER A 224 -3.92 -12.51 -0.60
N GLY A 225 -5.18 -12.36 -0.17
CA GLY A 225 -6.33 -12.96 -0.83
C GLY A 225 -7.28 -13.74 0.06
N THR A 226 -6.80 -14.21 1.20
CA THR A 226 -7.68 -14.79 2.23
C THR A 226 -8.63 -13.72 2.77
N ARG A 227 -9.80 -14.12 3.25
CA ARG A 227 -10.80 -13.21 3.82
C ARG A 227 -10.95 -13.38 5.34
N PRO A 228 -9.86 -13.36 6.13
CA PRO A 228 -9.98 -13.39 7.58
C PRO A 228 -10.65 -12.10 8.03
N ILE A 229 -11.40 -12.17 9.13
CA ILE A 229 -11.97 -11.00 9.79
C ILE A 229 -11.04 -10.66 10.96
N LEU A 230 -10.25 -9.59 10.81
CA LEU A 230 -9.21 -9.21 11.78
C LEU A 230 -9.41 -7.79 12.24
N ARG A 231 -9.37 -7.54 13.54
CA ARG A 231 -9.26 -6.18 14.10
C ARG A 231 -8.07 -6.16 15.05
N PHE A 232 -7.13 -5.27 14.79
CA PHE A 232 -5.87 -5.20 15.52
C PHE A 232 -5.86 -3.95 16.41
N PHE A 233 -5.25 -4.08 17.59
CA PHE A 233 -5.03 -2.96 18.50
C PHE A 233 -3.63 -3.12 19.11
N GLY A 234 -2.88 -2.03 19.18
CA GLY A 234 -1.62 -1.95 19.92
C GLY A 234 -1.85 -1.29 21.28
N GLY A 235 -1.40 -1.93 22.37
CA GLY A 235 -1.60 -1.37 23.70
C GLY A 235 -1.37 -2.37 24.84
N ARG A 236 -1.70 -1.93 26.05
CA ARG A 236 -1.77 -2.82 27.22
C ARG A 236 -3.20 -3.32 27.36
N GLU A 237 -3.42 -4.57 26.96
CA GLU A 237 -4.75 -5.20 26.91
C GLU A 237 -5.26 -5.71 28.27
N SER A 238 -4.94 -5.03 29.37
CA SER A 238 -5.17 -5.56 30.73
C SER A 238 -6.65 -5.77 31.08
N ASN A 239 -7.56 -5.06 30.39
CA ASN A 239 -9.00 -5.17 30.60
C ASN A 239 -9.69 -6.04 29.55
N LEU A 240 -8.95 -6.50 28.53
CA LEU A 240 -9.51 -7.22 27.40
C LEU A 240 -9.71 -8.69 27.78
N ARG A 241 -10.94 -9.17 27.65
CA ARG A 241 -11.32 -10.54 28.01
C ARG A 241 -11.84 -11.27 26.79
N CYS A 242 -11.27 -12.43 26.50
CA CYS A 242 -11.73 -13.28 25.42
C CYS A 242 -13.24 -13.58 25.59
N ARG A 243 -14.00 -13.43 24.49
CA ARG A 243 -15.45 -13.67 24.41
C ARG A 243 -16.34 -12.71 25.23
N ALA A 244 -15.78 -11.65 25.83
CA ALA A 244 -16.63 -10.60 26.40
C ALA A 244 -17.40 -9.91 25.27
N SER A 245 -18.68 -9.61 25.46
CA SER A 245 -19.52 -9.01 24.41
C SER A 245 -19.10 -7.57 24.07
N ASP A 246 -18.41 -6.90 24.98
CA ASP A 246 -17.92 -5.53 24.88
C ASP A 246 -16.44 -5.44 24.50
N PHE A 247 -15.78 -6.55 24.15
CA PHE A 247 -14.32 -6.59 23.94
C PHE A 247 -13.83 -5.55 22.91
N VAL A 248 -14.62 -5.28 21.87
CA VAL A 248 -14.31 -4.26 20.85
C VAL A 248 -14.34 -2.87 21.47
N ALA A 249 -15.39 -2.52 22.22
CA ALA A 249 -15.49 -1.22 22.87
C ALA A 249 -14.36 -1.03 23.91
N THR A 250 -14.01 -2.08 24.64
CA THR A 250 -12.86 -2.08 25.55
C THR A 250 -11.55 -1.85 24.80
N ALA A 251 -11.35 -2.49 23.64
CA ALA A 251 -10.17 -2.31 22.81
C ALA A 251 -10.03 -0.87 22.31
N TYR A 252 -11.12 -0.24 21.86
CA TYR A 252 -11.11 1.18 21.47
C TYR A 252 -10.82 2.14 22.62
N ALA A 253 -11.25 1.80 23.84
CA ALA A 253 -11.03 2.66 24.99
C ALA A 253 -9.60 2.61 25.53
N GLY A 254 -8.89 1.48 25.36
CA GLY A 254 -7.57 1.25 25.97
C GLY A 254 -6.42 1.02 25.00
N GLY A 255 -6.70 0.74 23.73
CA GLY A 255 -5.72 0.43 22.70
C GLY A 255 -5.63 1.49 21.61
N VAL A 256 -4.65 1.31 20.73
CA VAL A 256 -4.47 2.10 19.50
C VAL A 256 -4.87 1.21 18.31
N PRO A 257 -5.97 1.50 17.61
CA PRO A 257 -6.39 0.75 16.43
C PRO A 257 -5.42 0.90 15.25
#